data_AF-A0A0X3Y1Y9-F1
#
_entry.id   AF-A0A0X3Y1Y9-F1
#
_cell.length_a   1.000
_cell.length_b   1.000
_cell.length_c   1.000
_cell.angle_alpha   90.00
_cell.angle_beta   90.00
_cell.angle_gamma   90.00
#
_symmetry.space_group_name_H-M   'P 1'
#
loop_
_entity.id
_entity.type
_entity.pdbx_description
1 polymer ?
#
loop_
_entity_poly.entity_id
_entity_poly.type
_entity_poly.pdbx_seq_one_letter_code
_entity_poly.pdbx_strand_id
1 'polypeptide(L)'
;MEFHNHLIDEKFVRNKEEELYCIKFSSDSGEYSTVEITSSSNLDKKYTFIVVDHKEQFYKDQTLLTLRLPLAIEKAGRTLQFRNNFIKFLKSWYYSNDTFSMTLTNLQSNLEFNFFKEIITINKSNFFFEGIKDKIVIFRILLDHSLLK
;
A
#
# COMPACT_ATOMS: atom_id res chain seq x y z
N MET A 1 -19.46 -3.01 22.89
CA MET A 1 -18.64 -4.19 23.23
C MET A 1 -17.28 -3.95 22.63
N GLU A 2 -16.28 -3.70 23.47
CA GLU A 2 -14.88 -3.63 23.04
C GLU A 2 -14.41 -5.07 22.83
N PHE A 3 -14.00 -5.40 21.60
CA PHE A 3 -13.41 -6.69 21.28
C PHE A 3 -11.94 -6.65 21.70
N HIS A 4 -11.64 -7.11 22.92
CA HIS A 4 -10.26 -7.28 23.37
C HIS A 4 -9.61 -8.42 22.59
N ASN A 5 -8.75 -8.06 21.63
CA ASN A 5 -7.99 -9.03 20.88
C ASN A 5 -6.76 -9.43 21.70
N HIS A 6 -6.81 -10.60 22.34
CA HIS A 6 -5.80 -11.09 23.31
C HIS A 6 -4.40 -11.33 22.69
N LEU A 7 -4.26 -11.13 21.39
CA LEU A 7 -3.00 -11.20 20.65
C LEU A 7 -2.27 -9.85 20.58
N ILE A 8 -2.88 -8.76 21.04
CA ILE A 8 -2.35 -7.40 20.95
C ILE A 8 -2.52 -6.74 22.32
N ASP A 9 -1.43 -6.34 22.97
CA ASP A 9 -1.50 -5.46 24.14
C ASP A 9 -1.96 -4.08 23.65
N GLU A 10 -3.28 -3.85 23.69
CA GLU A 10 -3.93 -2.63 23.23
C GLU A 10 -3.41 -1.37 23.94
N LYS A 11 -2.89 -1.51 25.17
CA LYS A 11 -2.33 -0.41 25.96
C LYS A 11 -0.90 -0.09 25.52
N PHE A 12 -0.11 -1.11 25.17
CA PHE A 12 1.20 -0.94 24.54
C PHE A 12 1.06 -0.31 23.14
N VAL A 13 0.15 -0.82 22.31
CA VAL A 13 -0.07 -0.30 20.95
C VAL A 13 -0.52 1.15 20.98
N ARG A 14 -1.44 1.56 21.85
CA ARG A 14 -1.85 2.98 21.96
C ARG A 14 -0.70 3.92 22.34
N ASN A 15 0.26 3.47 23.14
CA ASN A 15 1.35 4.32 23.63
C ASN A 15 2.56 4.35 22.69
N LYS A 16 2.69 3.39 21.77
CA LYS A 16 3.80 3.27 20.80
C LYS A 16 3.33 3.20 19.35
N GLU A 17 2.09 3.58 19.07
CA GLU A 17 1.50 3.54 17.72
C GLU A 17 2.35 4.35 16.73
N GLU A 18 2.88 5.49 17.18
CA GLU A 18 3.79 6.35 16.42
C GLU A 18 5.19 5.76 16.22
N GLU A 19 5.57 4.68 16.90
CA GLU A 19 6.87 4.00 16.76
C GLU A 19 6.77 2.71 15.93
N LEU A 20 5.57 2.16 15.78
CA LEU A 20 5.35 0.84 15.15
C LEU A 20 4.96 0.92 13.67
N TYR A 21 4.76 2.10 13.11
CA TYR A 21 4.26 2.23 11.74
C TYR A 21 5.23 1.63 10.70
N CYS A 22 4.69 0.87 9.75
CA CYS A 22 5.47 0.36 8.61
C CYS A 22 5.59 1.42 7.51
N ILE A 23 4.59 2.30 7.40
CA ILE A 23 4.58 3.45 6.50
C ILE A 23 4.07 4.70 7.20
N LYS A 24 4.67 5.84 6.86
CA LYS A 24 4.15 7.16 7.19
C LYS A 24 4.35 8.04 5.97
N PHE A 25 3.30 8.64 5.46
CA PHE A 25 3.39 9.54 4.31
C PHE A 25 3.79 10.95 4.76
N SER A 26 4.62 11.62 3.97
CA SER A 26 5.00 13.01 4.22
C SER A 26 3.87 13.95 3.81
N SER A 27 3.48 14.84 4.71
CA SER A 27 2.55 15.94 4.43
C SER A 27 3.22 17.17 3.82
N ASP A 28 4.55 17.22 3.86
CA ASP A 28 5.29 18.49 3.77
C ASP A 28 5.73 18.82 2.33
N SER A 29 5.67 17.84 1.43
CA SER A 29 6.11 17.98 0.03
C SER A 29 5.09 18.64 -0.88
N GLY A 30 3.81 18.71 -0.47
CA GLY A 30 2.71 19.10 -1.35
C GLY A 30 2.46 18.11 -2.52
N GLU A 31 3.16 16.98 -2.52
CA GLU A 31 2.99 15.91 -3.49
C GLU A 31 2.00 14.86 -2.98
N TYR A 32 1.32 14.18 -3.92
CA TYR A 32 0.49 13.05 -3.54
C TYR A 32 1.37 11.85 -3.27
N SER A 33 1.09 11.16 -2.18
CA SER A 33 1.61 9.81 -1.97
C SER A 33 1.05 8.87 -3.03
N THR A 34 1.93 8.10 -3.64
CA THR A 34 1.54 7.14 -4.67
C THR A 34 2.02 5.74 -4.35
N VAL A 35 1.28 4.77 -4.88
CA VAL A 35 1.74 3.41 -5.07
C VAL A 35 2.05 3.22 -6.55
N GLU A 36 3.27 2.78 -6.84
CA GLU A 36 3.71 2.43 -8.18
C GLU A 36 3.91 0.91 -8.25
N ILE A 37 3.21 0.29 -9.20
CA ILE A 37 3.35 -1.13 -9.48
C ILE A 37 4.10 -1.29 -10.80
N THR A 38 5.24 -1.95 -10.76
CA THR A 38 6.12 -2.16 -11.91
C THR A 38 6.07 -3.61 -12.34
N SER A 39 5.91 -3.84 -13.65
CA SER A 39 6.02 -5.15 -14.27
C SER A 39 7.49 -5.58 -14.32
N SER A 40 7.79 -6.82 -13.91
CA SER A 40 9.16 -7.34 -14.02
C SER A 40 9.54 -7.71 -15.46
N SER A 41 8.57 -8.03 -16.31
CA SER A 41 8.82 -8.29 -17.74
C SER A 41 9.06 -7.01 -18.56
N ASN A 42 8.65 -5.85 -18.06
CA ASN A 42 8.92 -4.55 -18.67
C ASN A 42 8.96 -3.44 -17.61
N LEU A 43 10.17 -3.00 -17.25
CA LEU A 43 10.39 -1.98 -16.22
C LEU A 43 9.83 -0.59 -16.59
N ASP A 44 9.59 -0.31 -17.87
CA ASP A 44 8.93 0.92 -18.33
C ASP A 44 7.41 0.85 -18.15
N LYS A 45 6.85 -0.34 -17.94
CA LYS A 45 5.42 -0.56 -17.75
C LYS A 45 5.05 -0.41 -16.27
N LYS A 46 4.80 0.85 -15.90
CA LYS A 46 4.43 1.27 -14.55
C LYS A 46 2.95 1.62 -14.43
N TYR A 47 2.35 1.20 -13.32
CA TYR A 47 0.99 1.57 -12.94
C TYR A 47 1.04 2.41 -11.67
N THR A 48 0.83 3.70 -11.81
CA THR A 48 0.86 4.64 -10.67
C THR A 48 -0.57 4.96 -10.22
N PHE A 49 -0.79 4.88 -8.91
CA PHE A 49 -2.04 5.22 -8.26
C PHE A 49 -1.79 6.14 -7.07
N ILE A 50 -2.73 7.04 -6.80
CA ILE A 50 -2.65 7.91 -5.62
C ILE A 50 -3.19 7.15 -4.41
N VAL A 51 -2.56 7.35 -3.25
CA VAL A 51 -3.02 6.85 -1.96
C VAL A 51 -3.75 7.99 -1.24
N VAL A 52 -5.04 7.84 -0.96
CA VAL A 52 -5.81 8.83 -0.19
C VAL A 52 -5.94 8.48 1.28
N ASP A 53 -5.83 7.19 1.59
CA ASP A 53 -5.94 6.70 2.95
C ASP A 53 -5.26 5.32 3.04
N HIS A 54 -4.78 4.99 4.23
CA HIS A 54 -4.15 3.70 4.51
C HIS A 54 -4.48 3.23 5.93
N LYS A 55 -4.36 1.92 6.16
CA LYS A 55 -4.53 1.33 7.48
C LYS A 55 -3.57 0.17 7.66
N GLU A 56 -2.90 0.14 8.80
CA GLU A 56 -2.03 -0.95 9.20
C GLU A 56 -2.70 -1.83 10.25
N GLN A 57 -2.48 -3.14 10.16
CA GLN A 57 -2.91 -4.10 11.16
C GLN A 57 -1.75 -5.07 11.44
N PHE A 58 -1.21 -5.02 12.65
CA PHE A 58 -0.08 -5.82 13.07
C PHE A 58 -0.52 -7.21 13.54
N TYR A 59 0.21 -8.24 13.11
CA TYR A 59 -0.02 -9.64 13.43
C TYR A 59 1.32 -10.38 13.60
N LYS A 60 1.77 -10.59 14.84
CA LYS A 60 3.06 -11.27 15.13
C LYS A 60 4.20 -10.67 14.28
N ASP A 61 4.70 -11.41 13.31
CA ASP A 61 5.81 -11.04 12.41
C ASP A 61 5.33 -10.49 11.06
N GLN A 62 4.08 -10.03 10.98
CA GLN A 62 3.48 -9.53 9.74
C GLN A 62 2.67 -8.26 9.98
N THR A 63 2.58 -7.42 8.95
CA THR A 63 1.65 -6.29 8.90
C THR A 63 0.76 -6.40 7.67
N LEU A 64 -0.55 -6.38 7.86
CA LEU A 64 -1.49 -6.19 6.77
C LEU A 64 -1.66 -4.69 6.53
N LEU A 65 -1.12 -4.20 5.42
CA LEU A 65 -1.27 -2.84 4.96
C LEU A 65 -2.43 -2.76 3.97
N THR A 66 -3.45 -1.95 4.29
CA THR A 66 -4.56 -1.62 3.40
C THR A 66 -4.33 -0.24 2.79
N LEU A 67 -4.38 -0.13 1.47
CA LEU A 67 -4.26 1.11 0.72
C LEU A 67 -5.59 1.41 0.00
N ARG A 68 -6.07 2.65 0.16
CA ARG A 68 -7.27 3.16 -0.52
C ARG A 68 -6.86 4.08 -1.65
N LEU A 69 -7.23 3.71 -2.86
CA LEU A 69 -6.78 4.32 -4.10
C LEU A 69 -7.99 4.83 -4.89
N PRO A 70 -8.21 6.15 -5.01
CA PRO A 70 -9.35 6.67 -5.76
C PRO A 70 -9.16 6.40 -7.26
N LEU A 71 -10.25 6.08 -7.95
CA LEU A 71 -10.23 5.90 -9.41
C LEU A 71 -10.08 7.22 -10.17
N ALA A 72 -10.32 8.35 -9.51
CA ALA A 72 -10.08 9.69 -10.04
C ALA A 72 -9.86 10.71 -8.91
N ILE A 73 -9.07 11.76 -9.15
CA ILE A 73 -8.95 12.92 -8.25
C ILE A 73 -9.09 14.23 -9.01
N GLU A 74 -9.55 15.28 -8.33
CA GLU A 74 -9.51 16.66 -8.85
C GLU A 74 -8.23 17.36 -8.39
N LYS A 75 -7.43 17.86 -9.34
CA LYS A 75 -6.22 18.65 -9.05
C LYS A 75 -6.18 19.88 -9.95
N ALA A 76 -6.11 21.07 -9.34
CA ALA A 76 -6.00 22.35 -10.06
C ALA A 76 -7.03 22.50 -11.19
N GLY A 77 -8.29 22.10 -10.94
CA GLY A 77 -9.39 22.17 -11.92
C GLY A 77 -9.36 21.12 -13.03
N ARG A 78 -8.52 20.07 -12.90
CA ARG A 78 -8.48 18.93 -13.82
C ARG A 78 -8.74 17.62 -13.08
N THR A 79 -9.53 16.74 -13.70
CA THR A 79 -9.73 15.38 -13.22
C THR A 79 -8.60 14.46 -13.72
N LEU A 80 -7.82 13.91 -12.80
CA LEU A 80 -6.86 12.84 -13.09
C LEU A 80 -7.58 11.49 -12.98
N GLN A 81 -7.59 10.70 -14.06
CA GLN A 81 -8.33 9.43 -14.15
C GLN A 81 -7.37 8.22 -14.05
N PHE A 82 -7.55 7.40 -13.03
CA PHE A 82 -6.72 6.20 -12.78
C PHE A 82 -7.43 4.89 -13.14
N ARG A 83 -8.75 4.94 -13.43
CA ARG A 83 -9.55 3.75 -13.76
C ARG A 83 -8.96 2.90 -14.88
N ASN A 84 -8.42 3.52 -15.93
CA ASN A 84 -7.82 2.79 -17.04
C ASN A 84 -6.52 2.08 -16.62
N ASN A 85 -5.68 2.75 -15.81
CA ASN A 85 -4.46 2.14 -15.27
C ASN A 85 -4.80 0.95 -14.38
N PHE A 86 -5.83 1.09 -13.56
CA PHE A 86 -6.31 0.04 -12.67
C PHE A 86 -6.78 -1.20 -13.45
N ILE A 87 -7.63 -1.00 -14.47
CA ILE A 87 -8.11 -2.11 -15.31
C ILE A 87 -6.96 -2.79 -16.05
N LYS A 88 -5.99 -2.02 -16.58
CA LYS A 88 -4.81 -2.58 -17.25
C LYS A 88 -3.93 -3.40 -16.30
N PHE A 89 -3.73 -2.90 -15.08
CA PHE A 89 -3.02 -3.62 -14.03
C PHE A 89 -3.74 -4.93 -13.70
N LEU A 90 -5.04 -4.91 -13.35
CA LEU A 90 -5.78 -6.12 -13.01
C LEU A 90 -5.78 -7.15 -14.14
N LYS A 91 -5.94 -6.72 -15.39
CA LYS A 91 -5.86 -7.63 -16.54
C LYS A 91 -4.48 -8.31 -16.62
N SER A 92 -3.41 -7.55 -16.40
CA SER A 92 -2.06 -8.12 -16.41
C SER A 92 -1.87 -9.06 -15.21
N TRP A 93 -2.30 -8.66 -14.02
CA TRP A 93 -2.23 -9.46 -12.79
C TRP A 93 -2.93 -10.81 -12.90
N TYR A 94 -4.13 -10.85 -13.47
CA TYR A 94 -4.93 -12.08 -13.53
C TYR A 94 -4.66 -12.96 -14.75
N TYR A 95 -4.27 -12.37 -15.88
CA TYR A 95 -4.21 -13.08 -17.17
C TYR A 95 -2.81 -13.18 -17.78
N SER A 96 -1.77 -12.73 -17.08
CA SER A 96 -0.38 -12.90 -17.54
C SER A 96 0.45 -13.68 -16.53
N ASN A 97 1.58 -14.23 -17.01
CA ASN A 97 2.60 -14.86 -16.16
C ASN A 97 3.63 -13.84 -15.64
N ASP A 98 3.31 -12.55 -15.73
CA ASP A 98 4.19 -11.46 -15.32
C ASP A 98 4.28 -11.40 -13.80
N THR A 99 5.46 -11.07 -13.30
CA THR A 99 5.65 -10.75 -11.88
C THR A 99 5.62 -9.24 -11.71
N PHE A 100 5.23 -8.80 -10.53
CA PHE A 100 5.08 -7.38 -10.25
C PHE A 100 5.79 -7.02 -8.96
N SER A 101 6.25 -5.79 -8.89
CA SER A 101 6.74 -5.19 -7.66
C SER A 101 6.04 -3.88 -7.37
N MET A 102 6.06 -3.48 -6.11
CA MET A 102 5.40 -2.32 -5.57
C MET A 102 6.41 -1.43 -4.87
N THR A 103 6.32 -0.13 -5.15
CA THR A 103 6.99 0.92 -4.39
C THR A 103 5.97 1.94 -3.94
N LEU A 104 6.26 2.60 -2.82
CA LEU A 104 5.50 3.73 -2.33
C LEU A 104 6.38 4.99 -2.43
N THR A 105 5.76 6.10 -2.80
CA THR A 105 6.43 7.40 -2.87
C THR A 105 5.95 8.31 -1.75
N ASN A 106 6.69 9.40 -1.54
CA ASN A 106 6.37 10.43 -0.55
C ASN A 106 6.24 9.85 0.88
N LEU A 107 7.12 8.92 1.23
CA LEU A 107 7.22 8.36 2.57
C LEU A 107 8.14 9.21 3.45
N GLN A 108 7.76 9.39 4.71
CA GLN A 108 8.64 9.79 5.79
C GLN A 108 9.47 8.57 6.22
N SER A 109 10.79 8.72 6.33
CA SER A 109 11.65 7.60 6.73
C SER A 109 11.43 7.23 8.19
N ASN A 110 10.91 6.03 8.44
CA ASN A 110 11.17 5.32 9.70
C ASN A 110 12.54 4.65 9.56
N LEU A 111 13.47 4.91 10.49
CA LEU A 111 14.80 4.29 10.42
C LEU A 111 14.77 2.82 10.82
N GLU A 112 13.88 2.44 11.75
CA GLU A 112 13.79 1.08 12.32
C GLU A 112 12.85 0.15 11.53
N PHE A 113 11.72 0.64 11.03
CA PHE A 113 10.70 -0.18 10.33
C PHE A 113 10.30 0.46 8.99
N ASN A 114 11.05 0.21 7.93
CA ASN A 114 10.69 0.72 6.60
C ASN A 114 10.85 -0.33 5.50
N PHE A 115 9.77 -1.10 5.32
CA PHE A 115 9.63 -2.12 4.26
C PHE A 115 9.84 -1.57 2.85
N PHE A 116 9.53 -0.29 2.66
CA PHE A 116 9.56 0.36 1.35
C PHE A 116 10.86 1.14 1.11
N LYS A 117 11.90 0.95 1.96
CA LYS A 117 13.29 1.25 1.55
C LYS A 117 13.68 0.41 0.33
N GLU A 118 13.09 -0.77 0.19
CA GLU A 118 13.32 -1.70 -0.91
C GLU A 118 12.06 -1.89 -1.78
N ILE A 119 12.27 -2.46 -2.96
CA ILE A 119 11.20 -2.81 -3.89
C ILE A 119 10.49 -4.07 -3.36
N ILE A 120 9.19 -3.98 -3.10
CA ILE A 120 8.42 -5.12 -2.57
C ILE A 120 7.85 -5.95 -3.72
N THR A 121 8.22 -7.21 -3.83
CA THR A 121 7.61 -8.12 -4.82
C THR A 121 6.18 -8.46 -4.40
N ILE A 122 5.21 -8.34 -5.30
CA ILE A 122 3.82 -8.76 -5.07
C ILE A 122 3.51 -10.10 -5.77
N ASN A 123 2.83 -10.99 -5.05
CA ASN A 123 2.45 -12.31 -5.49
C ASN A 123 1.09 -12.71 -4.87
N LYS A 124 0.60 -13.91 -5.20
CA LYS A 124 -0.72 -14.39 -4.73
C LYS A 124 -0.79 -14.64 -3.22
N SER A 125 0.34 -14.74 -2.52
CA SER A 125 0.36 -14.97 -1.08
C SER A 125 0.44 -13.68 -0.26
N ASN A 126 0.86 -12.56 -0.87
CA ASN A 126 1.00 -11.30 -0.14
C ASN A 126 0.13 -10.15 -0.67
N PHE A 127 -0.39 -10.20 -1.89
CA PHE A 127 -1.21 -9.12 -2.45
C PHE A 127 -2.67 -9.56 -2.66
N PHE A 128 -3.60 -8.72 -2.23
CA PHE A 128 -5.03 -8.96 -2.31
C PHE A 128 -5.76 -7.74 -2.84
N PHE A 129 -6.58 -7.95 -3.87
CA PHE A 129 -7.58 -6.99 -4.29
C PHE A 129 -8.88 -7.26 -3.50
N GLU A 130 -9.25 -6.35 -2.60
CA GLU A 130 -10.46 -6.50 -1.80
C GLU A 130 -11.71 -6.13 -2.60
N GLY A 131 -11.64 -5.08 -3.42
CA GLY A 131 -12.77 -4.62 -4.19
C GLY A 131 -12.73 -3.13 -4.52
N ILE A 132 -13.83 -2.65 -5.07
CA ILE A 132 -14.08 -1.22 -5.30
C ILE A 132 -15.30 -0.82 -4.48
N LYS A 133 -15.15 0.20 -3.65
CA LYS A 133 -16.24 0.80 -2.88
C LYS A 133 -16.23 2.30 -3.08
N ASP A 134 -17.36 2.90 -3.43
CA ASP A 134 -17.49 4.36 -3.59
C ASP A 134 -16.42 5.00 -4.49
N LYS A 135 -16.10 4.34 -5.62
CA LYS A 135 -15.03 4.71 -6.57
C LYS A 135 -13.60 4.68 -6.00
N ILE A 136 -13.41 4.03 -4.86
CA ILE A 136 -12.11 3.77 -4.23
C ILE A 136 -11.79 2.29 -4.42
N VAL A 137 -10.64 2.02 -5.02
CA VAL A 137 -10.02 0.69 -5.08
C VAL A 137 -9.35 0.43 -3.74
N ILE A 138 -9.54 -0.78 -3.22
CA ILE A 138 -8.92 -1.20 -1.96
C ILE A 138 -7.92 -2.32 -2.26
N PHE A 139 -6.64 -2.00 -2.07
CA PHE A 139 -5.55 -2.96 -2.12
C PHE A 139 -5.14 -3.32 -0.70
N ARG A 140 -4.79 -4.59 -0.51
CA ARG A 140 -4.14 -5.05 0.71
C ARG A 140 -2.85 -5.77 0.36
N ILE A 141 -1.81 -5.49 1.12
CA ILE A 141 -0.54 -6.17 1.03
C ILE A 141 -0.13 -6.67 2.43
N LEU A 142 0.28 -7.93 2.51
CA LEU A 142 0.81 -8.54 3.71
C LEU A 142 2.35 -8.41 3.68
N LEU A 143 2.87 -7.63 4.62
CA LEU A 143 4.30 -7.35 4.77
C LEU A 143 4.88 -8.31 5.81
N ASP A 144 5.93 -9.03 5.44
CA ASP A 144 6.60 -10.00 6.31
C ASP A 144 7.83 -9.37 6.96
N HIS A 145 7.80 -9.22 8.29
CA HIS A 145 8.83 -8.54 9.08
C HIS A 145 10.17 -9.26 9.07
N SER A 146 10.22 -10.54 8.69
CA SER A 146 11.49 -11.25 8.51
C SER A 146 12.37 -10.63 7.43
N LEU A 147 11.80 -9.82 6.54
CA LEU A 147 12.48 -9.07 5.49
C LEU A 147 13.21 -7.81 5.99
N LEU A 148 13.01 -7.38 7.25
CA LEU A 148 13.62 -6.19 7.82
C LEU A 148 14.98 -6.44 8.51
N LYS A 149 15.59 -7.62 8.32
CA LYS A 149 16.85 -8.02 8.97
C LYS A 149 18.09 -7.34 8.41
#